data_AF-A0A5C1Q846-F1
#
_entry.id   AF-A0A5C1Q846-F1
#
_cell.length_a   1.000
_cell.length_b   1.000
_cell.length_c   1.000
_cell.angle_alpha   90.00
_cell.angle_beta   90.00
_cell.angle_gamma   90.00
#
_symmetry.space_group_name_H-M   'P 1'
#
loop_
_entity.id
_entity.type
_entity.pdbx_description
1 polymer ?
#
loop_
_entity_poly.entity_id
_entity_poly.type
_entity_poly.pdbx_seq_one_letter_code
_entity_poly.pdbx_strand_id
1 'polypeptide(L)'
;MIKIYNLVIVIIILGSISCVSNNNRSSTLSNSLLGILYDNDNNPLNNIDLEFINSELETVTTTTDIDGKFFIPELEFGKYKIIIRNKIMNQTVEIEHYSIENILILRVKTITDLILDLEVCLEKSDFDRSKLLISKIEEIDKDNEFFIYLKGIYHYKIDEMDQSETLLLTLEGRDYAYVYLLLADIYQYHKSTPNRAIYYLKKFLNIEQDKIIYKRLEELESDN
;
A
#
# COMPACT_ATOMS: atom_id res chain seq x y z
N MET A 1 -9.42 57.51 -58.91
CA MET A 1 -9.42 56.37 -59.85
C MET A 1 -7.95 56.04 -60.10
N ILE A 2 -7.50 54.78 -59.87
CA ILE A 2 -6.09 54.31 -59.84
C ILE A 2 -5.39 54.70 -58.51
N LYS A 3 -4.96 53.82 -57.60
CA LYS A 3 -4.73 52.36 -57.67
C LYS A 3 -4.96 51.71 -56.28
N ILE A 4 -6.12 51.06 -56.14
CA ILE A 4 -6.38 49.96 -55.19
C ILE A 4 -5.31 48.85 -55.29
N TYR A 5 -4.55 48.82 -56.39
CA TYR A 5 -3.41 47.93 -56.62
C TYR A 5 -2.30 47.99 -55.56
N ASN A 6 -2.05 49.13 -54.90
CA ASN A 6 -0.97 49.19 -53.91
C ASN A 6 -1.32 48.51 -52.57
N LEU A 7 -2.61 48.35 -52.26
CA LEU A 7 -3.05 47.64 -51.05
C LEU A 7 -3.09 46.11 -51.28
N VAL A 8 -3.39 45.67 -52.51
CA VAL A 8 -3.44 44.24 -52.86
C VAL A 8 -2.04 43.62 -52.93
N ILE A 9 -1.01 44.40 -53.32
CA ILE A 9 0.38 43.89 -53.40
C ILE A 9 0.98 43.63 -52.00
N VAL A 10 0.59 44.38 -50.97
CA VAL A 10 1.09 44.15 -49.60
C VAL A 10 0.49 42.88 -48.97
N ILE A 11 -0.74 42.51 -49.34
CA ILE A 11 -1.39 41.29 -48.83
C ILE A 11 -0.83 40.02 -49.48
N ILE A 12 -0.31 40.09 -50.71
CA ILE A 12 0.30 38.94 -51.40
C ILE A 12 1.70 38.60 -50.85
N ILE A 13 2.44 39.56 -50.29
CA ILE A 13 3.80 39.33 -49.76
C ILE A 13 3.77 38.76 -48.32
N LEU A 14 2.66 38.90 -47.59
CA LEU A 14 2.51 38.32 -46.24
C LEU A 14 2.00 36.87 -46.24
N GLY A 15 1.72 36.29 -47.41
CA GLY A 15 1.18 34.92 -47.54
C GLY A 15 2.23 33.81 -47.74
N SER A 16 3.54 34.12 -47.73
CA SER A 16 4.60 33.16 -48.08
C SER A 16 5.58 32.83 -46.97
N ILE A 17 5.32 33.24 -45.71
CA ILE A 17 5.86 32.51 -44.55
C ILE A 17 4.92 31.34 -44.26
N SER A 18 4.74 30.48 -45.26
CA SER A 18 4.39 29.10 -44.98
C SER A 18 5.59 28.55 -44.24
N CYS A 19 5.45 28.41 -42.92
CA CYS A 19 6.21 27.39 -42.22
C CYS A 19 5.97 26.11 -43.02
N VAL A 20 6.98 25.69 -43.79
CA VAL A 20 7.15 24.28 -44.10
C VAL A 20 7.34 23.65 -42.74
N SER A 21 6.23 23.28 -42.11
CA SER A 21 6.23 22.32 -41.02
C SER A 21 6.84 21.10 -41.67
N ASN A 22 8.12 20.90 -41.36
CA ASN A 22 8.88 19.77 -41.80
C ASN A 22 8.16 18.56 -41.21
N ASN A 23 7.25 18.00 -41.99
CA ASN A 23 6.45 16.84 -41.62
C ASN A 23 7.34 15.60 -41.77
N ASN A 24 8.52 15.65 -41.17
CA ASN A 24 9.24 14.48 -40.70
C ASN A 24 8.53 13.98 -39.44
N ARG A 25 7.23 13.73 -39.55
CA ARG A 25 6.67 12.56 -38.86
C ARG A 25 7.19 11.36 -39.64
N SER A 26 8.46 11.03 -39.40
CA SER A 26 8.81 9.63 -39.32
C SER A 26 7.85 9.07 -38.28
N SER A 27 6.74 8.52 -38.74
CA SER A 27 5.89 7.66 -37.92
C SER A 27 6.64 6.36 -37.73
N THR A 28 7.79 6.42 -37.08
CA THR A 28 8.17 5.37 -36.15
C THR A 28 7.01 5.35 -35.19
N LEU A 29 6.12 4.35 -35.33
CA LEU A 29 5.13 4.09 -34.28
C LEU A 29 5.96 4.05 -32.99
N SER A 30 5.73 5.01 -32.10
CA SER A 30 6.42 5.08 -30.82
C SER A 30 5.93 3.86 -30.05
N ASN A 31 6.66 2.75 -30.12
CA ASN A 31 6.43 1.51 -29.40
C ASN A 31 6.69 1.69 -27.88
N SER A 32 6.66 2.92 -27.40
CA SER A 32 6.80 3.25 -26.00
C SER A 32 5.67 2.65 -25.18
N LEU A 33 6.00 2.29 -23.94
CA LEU A 33 5.03 1.86 -22.94
C LEU A 33 4.91 2.94 -21.87
N LEU A 34 3.70 3.47 -21.71
CA LEU A 34 3.33 4.30 -20.57
C LEU A 34 2.56 3.44 -19.57
N GLY A 35 2.89 3.56 -18.29
CA GLY A 35 2.13 2.87 -17.26
C GLY A 35 2.08 3.61 -15.94
N ILE A 36 1.23 3.10 -15.06
CA ILE A 36 1.02 3.62 -13.70
C ILE A 36 0.94 2.43 -12.74
N LEU A 37 1.62 2.57 -11.61
CA LEU A 37 1.66 1.59 -10.54
C LEU A 37 0.87 2.11 -9.33
N TYR A 38 -0.11 1.33 -8.89
CA TYR A 38 -0.91 1.62 -7.70
C TYR A 38 -0.77 0.52 -6.65
N ASP A 39 -1.11 0.85 -5.41
CA ASP A 39 -1.54 -0.15 -4.44
C ASP A 39 -3.00 -0.59 -4.67
N ASN A 40 -3.54 -1.41 -3.77
CA ASN A 40 -4.95 -1.82 -3.87
C ASN A 40 -5.93 -0.70 -3.48
N ASP A 41 -5.49 0.30 -2.71
CA ASP A 41 -6.27 1.46 -2.30
C ASP A 41 -6.31 2.57 -3.37
N ASN A 42 -5.65 2.36 -4.50
CA ASN A 42 -5.47 3.32 -5.60
C ASN A 42 -4.53 4.48 -5.28
N ASN A 43 -3.65 4.35 -4.29
CA ASN A 43 -2.56 5.28 -4.10
C ASN A 43 -1.43 4.97 -5.08
N PRO A 44 -0.88 5.97 -5.77
CA PRO A 44 0.26 5.77 -6.67
C PRO A 44 1.51 5.39 -5.88
N LEU A 45 2.26 4.40 -6.38
CA LEU A 45 3.49 3.91 -5.75
C LEU A 45 4.72 4.55 -6.41
N ASN A 46 5.43 5.38 -5.65
CA ASN A 46 6.62 6.08 -6.11
C ASN A 46 7.91 5.31 -5.87
N ASN A 47 8.93 5.61 -6.69
CA ASN A 47 10.29 5.09 -6.54
C ASN A 47 10.37 3.55 -6.45
N ILE A 48 9.55 2.88 -7.26
CA ILE A 48 9.52 1.41 -7.39
C ILE A 48 10.25 1.00 -8.65
N ASP A 49 11.17 0.06 -8.52
CA ASP A 49 11.93 -0.47 -9.65
C ASP A 49 11.13 -1.56 -10.38
N LEU A 50 11.08 -1.42 -11.69
CA LEU A 50 10.38 -2.32 -12.60
C LEU A 50 11.40 -2.89 -13.59
N GLU A 51 11.37 -4.21 -13.78
CA GLU A 51 12.25 -4.93 -14.69
C GLU A 51 11.41 -5.73 -15.68
N PHE A 52 11.53 -5.40 -16.97
CA PHE A 52 10.78 -6.00 -18.07
C PHE A 52 11.68 -6.99 -18.79
N ILE A 53 11.31 -8.27 -18.77
CA ILE A 53 12.09 -9.36 -19.35
C ILE A 53 11.31 -9.96 -20.52
N ASN A 54 11.87 -9.94 -21.73
CA ASN A 54 11.25 -10.57 -22.90
C ASN A 54 11.60 -12.07 -23.00
N SER A 55 11.07 -12.75 -24.03
CA SER A 55 11.36 -14.18 -24.27
C SER A 55 12.82 -14.49 -24.61
N GLU A 56 13.57 -13.48 -25.08
CA GLU A 56 15.00 -13.57 -25.38
C GLU A 56 15.89 -13.26 -24.17
N LEU A 57 15.27 -13.05 -23.00
CA LEU A 57 15.90 -12.66 -21.73
C LEU A 57 16.55 -11.28 -21.75
N GLU A 58 16.21 -10.44 -22.73
CA GLU A 58 16.58 -9.04 -22.72
C GLU A 58 15.79 -8.31 -21.65
N THR A 59 16.48 -7.42 -20.95
CA THR A 59 15.98 -6.76 -19.75
C THR A 59 15.99 -5.25 -19.92
N VAL A 60 14.83 -4.64 -19.69
CA VAL A 60 14.67 -3.17 -19.64
C VAL A 60 14.19 -2.78 -18.26
N THR A 61 14.84 -1.79 -17.65
CA THR A 61 14.47 -1.32 -16.30
C THR A 61 13.93 0.11 -16.34
N THR A 62 13.01 0.41 -15.43
CA THR A 62 12.51 1.76 -15.18
C THR A 62 12.12 1.90 -13.71
N THR A 63 12.02 3.13 -13.22
CA THR A 63 11.54 3.42 -11.87
C THR A 63 10.30 4.32 -11.95
N THR A 64 9.35 4.13 -11.04
CA THR A 64 8.15 4.99 -10.98
C THR A 64 8.45 6.38 -10.41
N ASP A 65 7.78 7.40 -10.96
CA ASP A 65 7.88 8.78 -10.49
C ASP A 65 7.02 9.06 -9.23
N ILE A 66 6.92 10.33 -8.84
CA ILE A 66 6.14 10.77 -7.67
C ILE A 66 4.63 10.47 -7.78
N ASP A 67 4.10 10.35 -9.01
CA ASP A 67 2.70 10.04 -9.30
C ASP A 67 2.53 8.54 -9.63
N GLY A 68 3.56 7.71 -9.37
CA GLY A 68 3.56 6.28 -9.66
C GLY A 68 3.61 5.95 -11.15
N LYS A 69 3.89 6.94 -12.02
CA LYS A 69 3.96 6.75 -13.47
C LYS A 69 5.35 6.25 -13.87
N PHE A 70 5.41 5.48 -14.94
CA PHE A 70 6.67 5.09 -15.56
C PHE A 70 6.53 5.13 -17.08
N PHE A 71 7.67 5.33 -17.75
CA PHE A 71 7.72 5.43 -19.19
C PHE A 71 8.93 4.67 -19.72
N ILE A 72 8.70 3.74 -20.65
CA ILE A 72 9.75 3.01 -21.35
C ILE A 72 9.70 3.43 -22.81
N PRO A 73 10.68 4.22 -23.28
CA PRO A 73 10.77 4.55 -24.69
C PRO A 73 11.14 3.31 -25.50
N GLU A 74 10.60 3.24 -26.73
CA GLU A 74 11.05 2.29 -27.75
C GLU A 74 10.99 0.80 -27.35
N LEU A 75 10.05 0.42 -26.47
CA LEU A 75 9.88 -0.97 -26.03
C LEU A 75 9.34 -1.84 -27.18
N GLU A 76 10.08 -2.87 -27.59
CA GLU A 76 9.63 -3.75 -28.68
C GLU A 76 8.26 -4.40 -28.38
N PHE A 77 7.50 -4.67 -29.43
CA PHE A 77 6.23 -5.38 -29.26
C PHE A 77 6.49 -6.84 -28.92
N GLY A 78 5.78 -7.36 -27.92
CA GLY A 78 5.98 -8.74 -27.48
C GLY A 78 5.42 -9.02 -26.10
N LYS A 79 5.73 -10.22 -25.61
CA LYS A 79 5.38 -10.65 -24.26
C LYS A 79 6.50 -10.30 -23.31
N TYR A 80 6.13 -9.74 -22.16
CA TYR A 80 7.08 -9.40 -21.11
C TYR A 80 6.64 -9.99 -19.78
N LYS A 81 7.64 -10.46 -19.04
CA LYS A 81 7.54 -10.70 -17.62
C LYS A 81 8.06 -9.45 -16.90
N ILE A 82 7.19 -8.81 -16.14
CA ILE A 82 7.53 -7.65 -15.31
C ILE A 82 7.85 -8.15 -13.91
N ILE A 83 9.04 -7.87 -13.42
CA ILE A 83 9.42 -8.03 -12.02
C ILE A 83 9.31 -6.65 -11.37
N ILE A 84 8.35 -6.51 -10.48
CA ILE A 84 8.14 -5.31 -9.67
C ILE A 84 8.88 -5.52 -8.37
N ARG A 85 9.93 -4.74 -8.14
CA ARG A 85 10.78 -4.83 -6.96
C ARG A 85 10.42 -3.69 -6.03
N ASN A 86 9.71 -4.00 -4.95
CA ASN A 86 9.57 -3.08 -3.84
C ASN A 86 10.26 -3.66 -2.60
N LYS A 87 10.31 -2.89 -1.52
CA LYS A 87 10.92 -3.32 -0.25
C LYS A 87 10.21 -4.51 0.43
N ILE A 88 9.04 -4.89 -0.08
CA ILE A 88 8.05 -5.75 0.58
C ILE A 88 8.05 -7.13 -0.08
N MET A 89 7.95 -7.18 -1.41
CA MET A 89 7.95 -8.39 -2.22
C MET A 89 8.31 -8.11 -3.68
N ASN A 90 8.85 -9.14 -4.34
CA ASN A 90 8.92 -9.15 -5.79
C ASN A 90 7.59 -9.68 -6.33
N GLN A 91 6.85 -8.84 -7.05
CA GLN A 91 5.66 -9.28 -7.77
C GLN A 91 6.02 -9.51 -9.24
N THR A 92 5.55 -10.61 -9.79
CA THR A 92 5.69 -10.91 -11.22
C THR A 92 4.36 -10.73 -11.91
N VAL A 93 4.34 -9.99 -13.02
CA VAL A 93 3.15 -9.82 -13.88
C VAL A 93 3.55 -10.10 -15.32
N GLU A 94 2.75 -10.89 -16.04
CA GLU A 94 2.94 -11.09 -17.48
C GLU A 94 2.05 -10.12 -18.25
N ILE A 95 2.63 -9.45 -19.25
CA ILE A 95 1.93 -8.53 -20.14
C ILE A 95 2.19 -8.87 -21.60
N GLU A 96 1.30 -8.39 -22.45
CA GLU A 96 1.44 -8.43 -23.90
C GLU A 96 1.40 -6.98 -24.42
N HIS A 97 2.53 -6.49 -24.92
CA HIS A 97 2.65 -5.16 -25.49
C HIS A 97 2.51 -5.24 -27.01
N TYR A 98 1.31 -4.96 -27.52
CA TYR A 98 1.01 -4.94 -28.96
C TYR A 98 0.29 -3.66 -29.43
N SER A 99 0.10 -2.67 -28.54
CA SER A 99 -0.59 -1.43 -28.85
C SER A 99 0.09 -0.24 -28.16
N ILE A 100 0.22 0.84 -28.91
CA ILE A 100 0.81 2.12 -28.46
C ILE A 100 -0.21 3.04 -27.78
N GLU A 101 -1.50 2.68 -27.80
CA GLU A 101 -2.60 3.51 -27.29
C GLU A 101 -2.99 3.18 -25.84
N ASN A 102 -2.42 2.11 -25.27
CA ASN A 102 -2.83 1.60 -23.96
C ASN A 102 -1.88 2.07 -22.86
N ILE A 103 -2.47 2.55 -21.76
CA ILE A 103 -1.74 2.78 -20.51
C ILE A 103 -1.78 1.49 -19.71
N LEU A 104 -0.61 0.98 -19.34
CA LEU A 104 -0.51 -0.19 -18.48
C LEU A 104 -0.78 0.20 -17.03
N ILE A 105 -1.80 -0.39 -16.42
CA ILE A 105 -2.11 -0.18 -15.01
C ILE A 105 -1.72 -1.44 -14.23
N LEU A 106 -0.78 -1.29 -13.30
CA LEU A 106 -0.32 -2.35 -12.42
C LEU A 106 -0.78 -2.09 -10.99
N ARG A 107 -1.10 -3.16 -10.26
CA ARG A 107 -1.46 -3.12 -8.83
C ARG A 107 -0.58 -4.05 -8.02
N VAL A 108 -0.09 -3.55 -6.90
CA VAL A 108 0.85 -4.28 -6.03
C VAL A 108 0.38 -4.24 -4.59
N LYS A 109 0.57 -5.37 -3.89
CA LYS A 109 0.32 -5.44 -2.46
C LYS A 109 1.37 -4.65 -1.68
N THR A 110 0.88 -3.84 -0.76
CA THR A 110 1.64 -3.09 0.23
C THR A 110 1.68 -3.83 1.56
N ILE A 111 2.41 -3.28 2.53
CA ILE A 111 2.39 -3.79 3.90
C ILE A 111 1.02 -3.58 4.55
N THR A 112 0.36 -2.46 4.25
CA THR A 112 -1.01 -2.19 4.69
C THR A 112 -1.95 -3.30 4.25
N ASP A 113 -1.83 -3.77 2.99
CA ASP A 113 -2.60 -4.90 2.49
C ASP A 113 -2.32 -6.20 3.27
N LEU A 114 -1.06 -6.46 3.64
CA LEU A 114 -0.70 -7.65 4.42
C LEU A 114 -1.27 -7.59 5.84
N ILE A 115 -1.26 -6.40 6.44
CA ILE A 115 -1.81 -6.14 7.76
C ILE A 115 -3.33 -6.31 7.76
N LEU A 116 -4.04 -5.79 6.75
CA LEU A 116 -5.48 -5.98 6.57
C LEU A 116 -5.82 -7.46 6.32
N ASP A 117 -5.02 -8.15 5.50
CA ASP A 117 -5.16 -9.59 5.31
C ASP A 117 -5.00 -10.34 6.64
N LEU A 118 -4.08 -9.92 7.51
CA LEU A 118 -3.85 -10.53 8.83
C LEU A 118 -5.08 -10.34 9.73
N GLU A 119 -5.62 -9.12 9.81
CA GLU A 119 -6.84 -8.82 10.56
C GLU A 119 -7.99 -9.74 10.12
N VAL A 120 -8.24 -9.84 8.80
CA VAL A 120 -9.27 -10.73 8.25
C VAL A 120 -9.02 -12.20 8.59
N CYS A 121 -7.77 -12.65 8.62
CA CYS A 121 -7.44 -14.03 9.02
C CYS A 121 -7.73 -14.26 10.51
N LEU A 122 -7.42 -13.29 11.38
CA LEU A 122 -7.67 -13.37 12.82
C LEU A 122 -9.17 -13.35 13.16
N GLU A 123 -9.97 -12.59 12.42
CA GLU A 123 -11.43 -12.60 12.52
C GLU A 123 -11.99 -13.98 12.17
N LYS A 124 -11.49 -14.59 11.08
CA LYS A 124 -11.91 -15.92 10.61
C LYS A 124 -11.26 -17.07 11.36
N SER A 125 -10.38 -16.79 12.33
CA SER A 125 -9.59 -17.79 13.05
C SER A 125 -8.76 -18.70 12.13
N ASP A 126 -8.32 -18.18 10.98
CA ASP A 126 -7.39 -18.86 10.06
C ASP A 126 -5.95 -18.66 10.57
N PHE A 127 -5.58 -19.43 11.60
CA PHE A 127 -4.31 -19.26 12.31
C PHE A 127 -3.08 -19.68 11.50
N ASP A 128 -3.24 -20.64 10.59
CA ASP A 128 -2.15 -21.06 9.70
C ASP A 128 -1.77 -19.92 8.75
N ARG A 129 -2.76 -19.29 8.11
CA ARG A 129 -2.52 -18.14 7.25
C ARG A 129 -2.06 -16.91 8.04
N SER A 130 -2.63 -16.69 9.23
CA SER A 130 -2.20 -15.61 10.13
C SER A 130 -0.71 -15.72 10.45
N LYS A 131 -0.22 -16.92 10.79
CA LYS A 131 1.19 -17.17 11.08
C LYS A 131 2.09 -16.84 9.89
N LEU A 132 1.70 -17.23 8.68
CA LEU A 132 2.43 -16.91 7.46
C LEU A 132 2.50 -15.40 7.18
N LEU A 133 1.40 -14.68 7.42
CA LEU A 133 1.35 -13.23 7.26
C LEU A 133 2.20 -12.52 8.32
N ILE A 134 2.16 -12.97 9.57
CA ILE A 134 2.99 -12.46 10.66
C ILE A 134 4.47 -12.54 10.27
N SER A 135 4.96 -13.71 9.88
CA SER A 135 6.38 -13.86 9.50
C SER A 135 6.78 -12.94 8.35
N LYS A 136 5.90 -12.74 7.36
CA LYS A 136 6.17 -11.79 6.26
C LYS A 136 6.25 -10.35 6.75
N ILE A 137 5.28 -9.92 7.57
CA ILE A 137 5.24 -8.54 8.07
C ILE A 137 6.44 -8.25 8.97
N GLU A 138 6.88 -9.22 9.80
CA GLU A 138 8.07 -9.08 10.65
C GLU A 138 9.36 -8.82 9.86
N GLU A 139 9.51 -9.44 8.69
CA GLU A 139 10.66 -9.23 7.81
C GLU A 139 10.68 -7.81 7.21
N ILE A 140 9.52 -7.17 7.11
CA ILE A 140 9.33 -5.89 6.42
C ILE A 140 9.32 -4.71 7.40
N ASP A 141 8.46 -4.79 8.42
CA ASP A 141 8.25 -3.72 9.41
C ASP A 141 7.69 -4.29 10.72
N LYS A 142 8.58 -4.92 11.49
CA LYS A 142 8.24 -5.48 12.81
C LYS A 142 7.80 -4.45 13.85
N ASP A 143 8.12 -3.17 13.65
CA ASP A 143 7.91 -2.10 14.63
C ASP A 143 6.59 -1.35 14.39
N ASN A 144 5.83 -1.74 13.36
CA ASN A 144 4.51 -1.18 13.07
C ASN A 144 3.54 -1.45 14.24
N GLU A 145 3.03 -0.37 14.87
CA GLU A 145 2.22 -0.47 16.09
C GLU A 145 0.90 -1.26 15.89
N PHE A 146 0.24 -1.11 14.74
CA PHE A 146 -0.99 -1.85 14.45
C PHE A 146 -0.70 -3.33 14.20
N PHE A 147 0.41 -3.65 13.52
CA PHE A 147 0.89 -5.02 13.40
C PHE A 147 1.21 -5.65 14.76
N ILE A 148 1.91 -4.94 15.65
CA ILE A 148 2.21 -5.42 17.01
C ILE A 148 0.91 -5.75 17.76
N TYR A 149 -0.11 -4.89 17.63
CA TYR A 149 -1.42 -5.15 18.23
C TYR A 149 -2.08 -6.42 17.67
N LEU A 150 -2.17 -6.56 16.35
CA LEU A 150 -2.73 -7.76 15.71
C LEU A 150 -1.95 -9.04 16.06
N LYS A 151 -0.62 -8.95 16.14
CA LYS A 151 0.22 -10.06 16.60
C LYS A 151 -0.06 -10.41 18.07
N GLY A 152 -0.31 -9.41 18.91
CA GLY A 152 -0.80 -9.61 20.27
C GLY A 152 -2.14 -10.36 20.31
N ILE A 153 -3.10 -9.99 19.45
CA ILE A 153 -4.37 -10.70 19.29
C ILE A 153 -4.16 -12.15 18.82
N TYR A 154 -3.25 -12.37 17.88
CA TYR A 154 -2.89 -13.72 17.42
C TYR A 154 -2.49 -14.62 18.58
N HIS A 155 -1.49 -14.19 19.38
CA HIS A 155 -1.03 -14.96 20.54
C HIS A 155 -2.12 -15.15 21.59
N TYR A 156 -2.98 -14.15 21.82
CA TYR A 156 -4.14 -14.30 22.70
C TYR A 156 -5.08 -15.41 22.22
N LYS A 157 -5.41 -15.42 20.92
CA LYS A 157 -6.36 -16.40 20.34
C LYS A 157 -5.84 -17.84 20.34
N ILE A 158 -4.53 -18.04 20.36
CA ILE A 158 -3.90 -19.37 20.43
C ILE A 158 -3.42 -19.75 21.84
N ASP A 159 -3.90 -19.05 22.87
CA ASP A 159 -3.62 -19.28 24.29
C ASP A 159 -2.15 -19.07 24.70
N GLU A 160 -1.39 -18.28 23.93
CA GLU A 160 -0.01 -17.87 24.22
C GLU A 160 0.02 -16.53 24.98
N MET A 161 -0.58 -16.51 26.17
CA MET A 161 -0.87 -15.29 26.94
C MET A 161 0.36 -14.45 27.29
N ASP A 162 1.49 -15.08 27.63
CA ASP A 162 2.73 -14.36 27.96
C ASP A 162 3.30 -13.60 26.76
N GLN A 163 3.19 -14.17 25.55
CA GLN A 163 3.64 -13.53 24.32
C GLN A 163 2.70 -12.40 23.92
N SER A 164 1.39 -12.61 24.06
CA SER A 164 0.38 -11.57 23.85
C SER A 164 0.63 -10.36 24.77
N GLU A 165 0.75 -10.59 26.08
CA GLU A 165 1.03 -9.55 27.06
C GLU A 165 2.32 -8.81 26.72
N THR A 166 3.41 -9.53 26.44
CA THR A 166 4.72 -8.93 26.14
C THR A 166 4.62 -7.94 24.98
N LEU A 167 3.91 -8.31 23.90
CA LEU A 167 3.70 -7.44 22.76
C LEU A 167 2.83 -6.24 23.11
N LEU A 168 1.69 -6.47 23.78
CA LEU A 168 0.75 -5.40 24.12
C LEU A 168 1.34 -4.37 25.09
N LEU A 169 2.20 -4.79 26.01
CA LEU A 169 2.92 -3.88 26.90
C LEU A 169 3.90 -2.96 26.16
N THR A 170 4.41 -3.35 24.99
CA THR A 170 5.24 -2.44 24.17
C THR A 170 4.44 -1.24 23.63
N LEU A 171 3.11 -1.39 23.54
CA LEU A 171 2.18 -0.34 23.13
C LEU A 171 1.63 0.45 24.33
N GLU A 172 2.03 0.11 25.55
CA GLU A 172 1.60 0.82 26.75
C GLU A 172 2.10 2.27 26.76
N GLY A 173 1.24 3.21 27.18
CA GLY A 173 1.55 4.64 27.16
C GLY A 173 1.14 5.33 25.86
N ARG A 174 0.52 4.58 24.94
CA ARG A 174 -0.28 5.11 23.84
C ARG A 174 -1.75 5.15 24.26
N ASP A 175 -2.54 6.05 23.67
CA ASP A 175 -3.98 6.17 23.95
C ASP A 175 -4.80 5.15 23.13
N TYR A 176 -4.35 3.89 23.12
CA TYR A 176 -5.03 2.77 22.44
C TYR A 176 -5.96 2.04 23.41
N ALA A 177 -7.23 2.46 23.45
CA ALA A 177 -8.23 1.90 24.35
C ALA A 177 -8.27 0.35 24.29
N TYR A 178 -8.40 -0.23 23.09
CA TYR A 178 -8.51 -1.68 22.91
C TYR A 178 -7.27 -2.48 23.31
N VAL A 179 -6.08 -1.87 23.38
CA VAL A 179 -4.89 -2.50 23.98
C VAL A 179 -5.10 -2.70 25.48
N TYR A 180 -5.60 -1.68 26.17
CA TYR A 180 -5.90 -1.76 27.60
C TYR A 180 -7.01 -2.74 27.91
N LEU A 181 -8.04 -2.82 27.06
CA LEU A 181 -9.11 -3.80 27.25
C LEU A 181 -8.57 -5.24 27.15
N LEU A 182 -7.75 -5.53 26.14
CA LEU A 182 -7.17 -6.87 25.98
C LEU A 182 -6.18 -7.22 27.10
N LEU A 183 -5.36 -6.26 27.55
CA LEU A 183 -4.52 -6.45 28.74
C LEU A 183 -5.37 -6.75 29.98
N ALA A 184 -6.48 -6.05 30.19
CA ALA A 184 -7.38 -6.33 31.30
C ALA A 184 -7.96 -7.76 31.24
N ASP A 185 -8.33 -8.24 30.06
CA ASP A 185 -8.80 -9.62 29.85
C ASP A 185 -7.73 -10.65 30.21
N ILE A 186 -6.50 -10.46 29.75
CA ILE A 186 -5.35 -11.32 30.08
C ILE A 186 -5.15 -11.38 31.60
N TYR A 187 -5.10 -10.24 32.28
CA TYR A 187 -4.83 -10.21 33.72
C TYR A 187 -5.99 -10.73 34.56
N GLN A 188 -7.24 -10.51 34.14
CA GLN A 188 -8.41 -10.99 34.86
C GLN A 188 -8.60 -12.49 34.68
N TYR A 189 -8.67 -12.97 33.44
CA TYR A 189 -9.16 -14.30 33.12
C TYR A 189 -8.05 -15.34 33.00
N HIS A 190 -6.82 -14.94 32.64
CA HIS A 190 -5.73 -15.89 32.41
C HIS A 190 -4.67 -15.86 33.52
N LYS A 191 -4.34 -14.68 34.05
CA LYS A 191 -3.33 -14.54 35.11
C LYS A 191 -3.89 -14.47 36.52
N SER A 192 -5.21 -14.30 36.68
CA SER A 192 -5.87 -14.17 37.99
C SER A 192 -5.24 -13.06 38.87
N THR A 193 -4.92 -11.93 38.25
CA THR A 193 -4.32 -10.74 38.90
C THR A 193 -5.26 -9.55 38.78
N PRO A 194 -6.37 -9.55 39.55
CA PRO A 194 -7.46 -8.59 39.35
C PRO A 194 -7.04 -7.12 39.56
N ASN A 195 -6.06 -6.83 40.43
CA ASN A 195 -5.51 -5.48 40.58
C ASN A 195 -4.89 -4.92 39.28
N ARG A 196 -4.23 -5.78 38.48
CA ARG A 196 -3.71 -5.38 37.17
C ARG A 196 -4.85 -5.20 36.17
N ALA A 197 -5.87 -6.06 36.19
CA ALA A 197 -7.05 -5.89 35.36
C ALA A 197 -7.76 -4.55 35.64
N ILE A 198 -8.04 -4.23 36.91
CA ILE A 198 -8.62 -2.97 37.37
C ILE A 198 -7.81 -1.77 36.85
N TYR A 199 -6.48 -1.83 36.94
CA TYR A 199 -5.59 -0.78 36.44
C TYR A 199 -5.83 -0.50 34.94
N TYR A 200 -5.89 -1.53 34.10
CA TYR A 200 -6.10 -1.36 32.67
C TYR A 200 -7.54 -0.99 32.30
N LEU A 201 -8.55 -1.50 33.02
CA LEU A 201 -9.94 -1.05 32.82
C LEU A 201 -10.10 0.44 33.10
N LYS A 202 -9.44 0.97 34.14
CA LYS A 202 -9.40 2.42 34.40
C LYS A 202 -8.73 3.19 33.27
N LYS A 203 -7.61 2.68 32.73
CA LYS A 203 -6.97 3.29 31.56
C LYS A 203 -7.87 3.31 30.33
N PHE A 204 -8.58 2.20 30.05
CA PHE A 204 -9.58 2.15 28.99
C PHE A 204 -10.65 3.22 29.18
N LEU A 205 -11.25 3.31 30.38
CA LEU A 205 -12.34 4.24 30.68
C LEU A 205 -11.94 5.72 30.68
N ASN A 206 -10.65 6.01 30.81
CA ASN A 206 -10.13 7.37 30.63
C ASN A 206 -10.14 7.82 29.15
N ILE A 207 -10.17 6.87 28.21
CA ILE A 207 -10.16 7.14 26.76
C ILE A 207 -11.57 6.97 26.18
N GLU A 208 -12.25 5.87 26.50
CA GLU A 208 -13.57 5.54 25.98
C GLU A 208 -14.59 5.32 27.11
N GLN A 209 -15.74 5.99 27.00
CA GLN A 209 -16.84 5.80 27.95
C GLN A 209 -17.69 4.60 27.54
N ASP A 210 -17.58 3.49 28.30
CA ASP A 210 -18.40 2.31 28.11
C ASP A 210 -19.04 1.86 29.43
N LYS A 211 -20.38 1.79 29.45
CA LYS A 211 -21.15 1.43 30.66
C LYS A 211 -20.95 -0.01 31.10
N ILE A 212 -20.74 -0.93 30.15
CA ILE A 212 -20.49 -2.35 30.41
C ILE A 212 -19.12 -2.49 31.07
N ILE A 213 -18.11 -1.82 30.54
CA ILE A 213 -16.75 -1.83 31.10
C ILE A 213 -16.71 -1.16 32.48
N TYR A 214 -17.45 -0.06 32.66
CA TYR A 214 -17.59 0.59 33.96
C TYR A 214 -18.20 -0.36 35.02
N LYS A 215 -19.27 -1.08 34.65
CA LYS A 215 -19.89 -2.06 35.55
C LYS A 215 -18.93 -3.21 35.89
N ARG A 216 -18.20 -3.73 34.88
CA ARG A 216 -17.17 -4.77 35.07
C ARG A 216 -16.09 -4.31 36.05
N LEU A 217 -15.69 -3.04 35.98
CA LEU A 217 -14.75 -2.44 36.93
C LEU A 217 -15.31 -2.42 38.35
N GLU A 218 -16.56 -1.97 38.55
CA GLU A 218 -17.20 -1.95 39.89
C GLU A 218 -17.30 -3.35 40.51
N GLU A 219 -17.68 -4.36 39.72
CA GLU A 219 -17.77 -5.76 40.17
C GLU A 219 -16.39 -6.29 40.64
N LEU A 220 -15.33 -5.99 39.88
CA LEU A 220 -13.96 -6.37 40.29
C LEU A 220 -13.46 -5.64 41.52
N GLU A 221 -13.84 -4.37 41.71
CA GLU A 221 -13.45 -3.60 42.89
C GLU A 221 -14.18 -4.04 44.16
N SER A 222 -15.40 -4.57 44.05
CA SER A 222 -16.13 -5.11 45.20
C SER A 222 -15.63 -6.47 45.67
N ASP A 223 -15.01 -7.25 44.77
CA ASP A 223 -14.55 -8.61 45.05
C ASP A 223 -13.10 -8.68 45.58
N ASN A 224 -12.36 -7.56 45.60
CA ASN A 224 -10.98 -7.44 46.13
C ASN A 224 -10.93 -6.78 47.51
#